data_AF-A0A382LAE0-F1
#
_entry.id   AF-A0A382LAE0-F1
#
_cell.length_a   1.000
_cell.length_b   1.000
_cell.length_c   1.000
_cell.angle_alpha   90.00
_cell.angle_beta   90.00
_cell.angle_gamma   90.00
#
_symmetry.space_group_name_H-M   'P 1'
#
loop_
_entity.id
_entity.type
_entity.pdbx_description
1 polymer ?
#
loop_
_entity_poly.entity_id
_entity_poly.type
_entity_poly.pdbx_seq_one_letter_code
_entity_poly.pdbx_strand_id
1 'polypeptide(L)'
;MTLGLLRVFAWSMVSLTLLFLFNNYLIFWNDWPGLWNFFAHHEMFGISALREPLDSSALTLGWIQSFALVSMLSAIFLFVFKTPKRTLIEDADILSRFAAYLTRACFWAVLLVGFFDIIISFLRVEGFLKSILGDTFTIELGRPAFRGTYVHYPIIIISFVIAFFVRGLGFTWLALLVVIAEFQIVISRFVYSYEQAFMGDLVRMWYAALFLFSSSYALITEGHVRV
;
A
#
# COMPACT_ATOMS: atom_id res chain seq x y z
N MET A 1 -10.91 26.01 -22.44
CA MET A 1 -11.53 25.72 -21.12
C MET A 1 -11.76 24.23 -20.90
N THR A 2 -12.36 23.52 -21.87
CA THR A 2 -12.60 22.05 -21.83
C THR A 2 -11.34 21.20 -21.56
N LEU A 3 -10.22 21.51 -22.22
CA LEU A 3 -8.97 20.75 -22.03
C LEU A 3 -8.40 20.88 -20.60
N GLY A 4 -8.52 22.07 -19.99
CA GLY A 4 -8.06 22.32 -18.62
C GLY A 4 -8.87 21.53 -17.59
N LEU A 5 -10.19 21.42 -17.79
CA LEU A 5 -11.06 20.62 -16.93
C LEU A 5 -10.69 19.13 -16.96
N LEU A 6 -10.40 18.59 -18.15
CA LEU A 6 -9.94 17.19 -18.29
C LEU A 6 -8.62 16.94 -17.55
N ARG A 7 -7.67 17.89 -17.63
CA ARG A 7 -6.40 17.81 -16.90
C ARG A 7 -6.61 17.84 -15.40
N VAL A 8 -7.44 18.77 -14.89
CA VAL A 8 -7.78 18.84 -13.46
C VAL A 8 -8.43 17.52 -13.01
N PHE A 9 -9.35 16.98 -13.79
CA PHE A 9 -10.01 15.72 -13.48
C PHE A 9 -9.01 14.55 -13.40
N ALA A 10 -8.15 14.38 -14.41
CA ALA A 10 -7.15 13.31 -14.45
C ALA A 10 -6.19 13.36 -13.25
N TRP A 11 -5.64 14.55 -12.95
CA TRP A 11 -4.76 14.74 -11.80
C TRP A 11 -5.48 14.56 -10.46
N SER A 12 -6.75 14.98 -10.38
CA SER A 12 -7.58 14.80 -9.17
C SER A 12 -7.83 13.33 -8.90
N MET A 13 -8.17 12.52 -9.90
CA MET A 13 -8.41 11.09 -9.72
C MET A 13 -7.22 10.38 -9.07
N VAL A 14 -6.01 10.59 -9.61
CA VAL A 14 -4.80 9.96 -9.09
C VAL A 14 -4.46 10.50 -7.70
N SER A 15 -4.45 11.82 -7.53
CA SER A 15 -4.03 12.46 -6.28
C SER A 15 -5.00 12.18 -5.13
N LEU A 16 -6.31 12.19 -5.39
CA LEU A 16 -7.34 11.85 -4.41
C LEU A 16 -7.27 10.38 -4.02
N THR A 17 -6.95 9.47 -4.95
CA THR A 17 -6.76 8.06 -4.63
C THR A 17 -5.59 7.88 -3.66
N LEU A 18 -4.46 8.54 -3.91
CA LEU A 18 -3.30 8.50 -3.02
C LEU A 18 -3.60 9.13 -1.66
N LEU A 19 -4.28 10.28 -1.65
CA LEU A 19 -4.69 10.95 -0.42
C LEU A 19 -5.66 10.07 0.39
N PHE A 20 -6.60 9.39 -0.28
CA PHE A 20 -7.53 8.47 0.36
C PHE A 20 -6.81 7.29 1.03
N LEU A 21 -5.85 6.67 0.34
CA LEU A 21 -5.03 5.59 0.92
C LEU A 21 -4.26 6.06 2.15
N PHE A 22 -3.62 7.23 2.06
CA PHE A 22 -2.90 7.82 3.19
C PHE A 22 -3.85 8.18 4.34
N ASN A 23 -5.01 8.73 4.03
CA ASN A 23 -6.02 9.10 5.02
C ASN A 23 -6.58 7.86 5.75
N ASN A 24 -6.80 6.75 5.05
CA ASN A 24 -7.21 5.49 5.68
C ASN A 24 -6.13 4.96 6.63
N TYR A 25 -4.86 5.06 6.26
CA TYR A 25 -3.77 4.74 7.17
C TYR A 25 -3.83 5.61 8.45
N LEU A 26 -4.06 6.92 8.32
CA LEU A 26 -4.21 7.80 9.48
C LEU A 26 -5.40 7.41 10.36
N ILE A 27 -6.54 7.06 9.77
CA ILE A 27 -7.75 6.69 10.52
C ILE A 27 -7.57 5.35 11.24
N PHE A 28 -7.16 4.30 10.53
CA PHE A 28 -7.17 2.95 11.09
C PHE A 28 -5.92 2.57 11.89
N TRP A 29 -4.78 3.24 11.66
CA TRP A 29 -3.53 2.96 12.38
C TRP A 29 -3.12 4.03 13.39
N ASN A 30 -3.59 5.27 13.21
CA ASN A 30 -3.27 6.37 14.13
C ASN A 30 -4.51 6.93 14.84
N ASP A 31 -5.68 6.29 14.65
CA ASP A 31 -6.96 6.67 15.27
C ASP A 31 -7.39 8.13 14.97
N TRP A 32 -7.04 8.64 13.78
CA TRP A 32 -7.49 9.97 13.36
C TRP A 32 -9.00 9.95 13.10
N PRO A 33 -9.72 11.06 13.37
CA PRO A 33 -11.18 11.07 13.28
C PRO A 33 -11.69 10.81 11.87
N GLY A 34 -10.94 11.22 10.84
CA GLY A 34 -11.39 11.17 9.46
C GLY A 34 -12.37 12.29 9.13
N LEU A 35 -12.55 12.54 7.84
CA LEU A 35 -13.40 13.62 7.34
C LEU A 35 -14.88 13.41 7.70
N TRP A 36 -15.34 12.15 7.72
CA TRP A 36 -16.75 11.85 8.01
C TRP A 36 -17.13 12.22 9.45
N ASN A 37 -16.35 11.75 10.43
CA ASN A 37 -16.60 12.07 11.84
C ASN A 37 -16.36 13.56 12.13
N PHE A 38 -15.39 14.17 11.45
CA PHE A 38 -15.15 15.61 11.57
C PHE A 38 -16.36 16.44 11.08
N PHE A 39 -16.92 16.14 9.90
CA PHE A 39 -18.09 16.87 9.40
C PHE A 39 -19.36 16.56 10.18
N ALA A 40 -19.54 15.32 10.65
CA ALA A 40 -20.65 14.93 11.50
C ALA A 40 -20.61 15.67 12.86
N HIS A 41 -19.43 15.95 13.41
CA HIS A 41 -19.30 16.76 14.64
C HIS A 41 -19.78 18.20 14.44
N HIS A 42 -19.60 18.76 13.25
CA HIS A 42 -20.04 20.11 12.88
C HIS A 42 -21.44 20.15 12.26
N GLU A 43 -22.16 19.01 12.19
CA GLU A 43 -23.47 18.86 11.54
C GLU A 43 -23.49 19.39 10.08
N MET A 44 -22.35 19.27 9.40
CA MET A 44 -22.17 19.76 8.04
C MET A 44 -22.71 18.76 7.01
N PHE A 45 -23.13 19.26 5.85
CA PHE A 45 -23.57 18.46 4.70
C PHE A 45 -24.74 17.50 4.99
N GLY A 46 -25.57 17.82 5.99
CA GLY A 46 -26.74 17.01 6.37
C GLY A 46 -26.38 15.71 7.09
N ILE A 47 -25.17 15.60 7.63
CA ILE A 47 -24.71 14.44 8.38
C ILE A 47 -25.19 14.56 9.83
N SER A 48 -25.76 13.49 10.37
CA SER A 48 -26.24 13.43 11.76
C SER A 48 -25.10 13.64 12.76
N ALA A 49 -25.37 14.38 13.82
CA ALA A 49 -24.42 14.60 14.92
C ALA A 49 -23.88 13.28 15.48
N LEU A 50 -22.59 13.28 15.85
CA LEU A 50 -22.03 12.15 16.59
C LEU A 50 -22.71 12.02 17.95
N ARG A 51 -22.89 10.77 18.38
CA ARG A 51 -23.37 10.44 19.72
C ARG A 51 -22.40 10.93 20.81
N GLU A 52 -21.10 10.90 20.52
CA GLU A 52 -20.04 11.43 21.37
C GLU A 52 -19.26 12.49 20.59
N PRO A 53 -19.16 13.73 21.09
CA PRO A 53 -18.42 14.78 20.41
C PRO A 53 -16.92 14.47 20.35
N LEU A 54 -16.26 14.91 19.29
CA LEU A 54 -14.81 14.79 19.16
C LEU A 54 -14.11 15.62 20.24
N ASP A 55 -13.06 15.05 20.84
CA ASP A 55 -12.16 15.81 21.71
C ASP A 55 -11.41 16.91 20.94
N SER A 56 -10.94 17.92 21.65
CA SER A 56 -10.14 19.05 21.15
C SER A 56 -8.92 18.61 20.32
N SER A 57 -8.25 17.54 20.73
CA SER A 57 -7.11 16.97 20.01
C SER A 57 -7.54 16.36 18.66
N ALA A 58 -8.58 15.54 18.67
CA ALA A 58 -9.16 14.95 17.48
C ALA A 58 -9.71 16.03 16.52
N LEU A 59 -10.33 17.08 17.03
CA LEU A 59 -10.84 18.19 16.22
C LEU A 59 -9.69 18.88 15.45
N THR A 60 -8.53 19.07 16.08
CA THR A 60 -7.34 19.60 15.41
C THR A 60 -6.86 18.68 14.28
N LEU A 61 -6.83 17.36 14.50
CA LEU A 61 -6.48 16.38 13.48
C LEU A 61 -7.48 16.37 12.30
N GLY A 62 -8.78 16.50 12.59
CA GLY A 62 -9.83 16.61 11.57
C GLY A 62 -9.70 17.87 10.69
N TRP A 63 -9.30 19.00 11.29
CA TRP A 63 -8.95 20.20 10.54
C TRP A 63 -7.74 19.98 9.62
N ILE A 64 -6.70 19.30 10.11
CA ILE A 64 -5.52 18.97 9.30
C ILE A 64 -5.92 18.09 8.12
N GLN A 65 -6.76 17.06 8.32
CA GLN A 65 -7.27 16.21 7.23
C GLN A 65 -8.09 17.00 6.20
N SER A 66 -8.97 17.87 6.66
CA SER A 66 -9.80 18.72 5.79
C SER A 66 -8.95 19.70 4.99
N PHE A 67 -7.95 20.30 5.63
CA PHE A 67 -7.01 21.19 4.98
C PHE A 67 -6.13 20.43 3.96
N ALA A 68 -5.70 19.21 4.26
CA ALA A 68 -4.95 18.37 3.31
C ALA A 68 -5.77 18.09 2.04
N LEU A 69 -7.07 17.81 2.17
CA LEU A 69 -7.97 17.62 1.02
C LEU A 69 -8.10 18.91 0.17
N VAL A 70 -8.43 20.03 0.81
CA VAL A 70 -8.63 21.31 0.10
C VAL A 70 -7.34 21.81 -0.55
N SER A 71 -6.21 21.66 0.15
CA SER A 71 -4.90 22.08 -0.35
C SER A 71 -4.46 21.23 -1.55
N MET A 72 -4.69 19.92 -1.54
CA MET A 72 -4.42 19.03 -2.68
C MET A 72 -5.22 19.46 -3.92
N LEU A 73 -6.54 19.66 -3.78
CA LEU A 73 -7.39 20.11 -4.88
C LEU A 73 -6.98 21.49 -5.41
N SER A 74 -6.67 22.41 -4.50
CA SER A 74 -6.20 23.75 -4.85
C SER A 74 -4.86 23.72 -5.57
N ALA A 75 -3.93 22.86 -5.14
CA ALA A 75 -2.63 22.69 -5.78
C ALA A 75 -2.77 22.16 -7.22
N ILE A 76 -3.67 21.21 -7.46
CA ILE A 76 -3.96 20.68 -8.80
C ILE A 76 -4.54 21.77 -9.70
N PHE A 77 -5.51 22.53 -9.18
CA PHE A 77 -6.09 23.64 -9.93
C PHE A 77 -5.00 24.67 -10.29
N LEU A 78 -4.21 25.12 -9.31
CA LEU A 78 -3.11 26.05 -9.54
C LEU A 78 -2.08 25.52 -10.54
N PHE A 79 -1.71 24.24 -10.46
CA PHE A 79 -0.77 23.60 -11.37
C PHE A 79 -1.29 23.61 -12.82
N VAL A 80 -2.55 23.26 -13.06
CA VAL A 80 -3.14 23.25 -14.40
C VAL A 80 -3.24 24.66 -14.96
N PHE A 81 -3.68 25.64 -14.16
CA PHE A 81 -3.81 27.03 -14.59
C PHE A 81 -2.45 27.70 -14.87
N LYS A 82 -1.40 27.34 -14.12
CA LYS A 82 -0.03 27.82 -14.36
C LYS A 82 0.66 27.15 -15.56
N THR A 83 0.15 26.03 -16.05
CA THR A 83 0.74 25.29 -17.18
C THR A 83 -0.19 25.21 -18.39
N PRO A 84 -0.69 26.33 -18.94
CA PRO A 84 -1.71 26.31 -20.00
C PRO A 84 -1.20 25.72 -21.32
N LYS A 85 0.11 25.71 -21.55
CA LYS A 85 0.74 25.18 -22.77
C LYS A 85 0.93 23.65 -22.75
N ARG A 86 0.78 23.00 -21.59
CA ARG A 86 0.95 21.55 -21.47
C ARG A 86 -0.23 20.80 -22.10
N THR A 87 0.10 19.73 -22.81
CA THR A 87 -0.86 18.84 -23.46
C THR A 87 -1.28 17.70 -22.54
N LEU A 88 -2.41 17.05 -22.87
CA LEU A 88 -2.87 15.85 -22.15
C LEU A 88 -1.88 14.68 -22.29
N ILE A 89 -1.16 14.60 -23.40
CA ILE A 89 -0.19 13.53 -23.67
C ILE A 89 1.02 13.66 -22.72
N GLU A 90 1.50 14.89 -22.49
CA GLU A 90 2.60 15.14 -21.55
C GLU A 90 2.20 14.79 -20.12
N ASP A 91 0.97 15.13 -19.70
CA ASP A 91 0.47 14.75 -18.37
C ASP A 91 0.29 13.24 -18.25
N ALA A 92 -0.22 12.57 -19.29
CA ALA A 92 -0.37 11.12 -19.33
C ALA A 92 0.98 10.39 -19.22
N ASP A 93 2.03 10.90 -19.87
CA ASP A 93 3.39 10.37 -19.78
C ASP A 93 3.95 10.50 -18.34
N ILE A 94 3.73 11.65 -17.68
CA ILE A 94 4.12 11.83 -16.27
C ILE A 94 3.41 10.81 -15.36
N LEU A 95 2.09 10.68 -15.51
CA LEU A 95 1.30 9.73 -14.71
C LEU A 95 1.69 8.27 -15.00
N SER A 96 2.03 7.95 -16.26
CA SER A 96 2.50 6.61 -16.65
C SER A 96 3.86 6.29 -16.03
N ARG A 97 4.80 7.25 -16.02
CA ARG A 97 6.09 7.10 -15.34
C ARG A 97 5.91 6.92 -13.82
N PHE A 98 4.98 7.67 -13.23
CA PHE A 98 4.63 7.54 -11.82
C PHE A 98 4.05 6.16 -11.52
N ALA A 99 3.09 5.67 -12.31
CA ALA A 99 2.52 4.34 -12.17
C ALA A 99 3.60 3.25 -12.31
N ALA A 100 4.49 3.37 -13.30
CA ALA A 100 5.60 2.43 -13.46
C ALA A 100 6.55 2.42 -12.25
N TYR A 101 6.80 3.58 -11.63
CA TYR A 101 7.55 3.65 -10.37
C TYR A 101 6.80 2.98 -9.22
N LEU A 102 5.52 3.27 -9.06
CA LEU A 102 4.69 2.69 -8.00
C LEU A 102 4.66 1.15 -8.12
N THR A 103 4.50 0.61 -9.33
CA THR A 103 4.57 -0.84 -9.59
C THR A 103 5.90 -1.44 -9.16
N ARG A 104 7.04 -0.78 -9.46
CA ARG A 104 8.36 -1.22 -8.98
C ARG A 104 8.47 -1.19 -7.46
N ALA A 105 7.97 -0.13 -6.82
CA ALA A 105 7.99 0.01 -5.37
C ALA A 105 7.16 -1.08 -4.69
N CYS A 106 5.95 -1.33 -5.18
CA CYS A 106 5.08 -2.40 -4.71
C CYS A 106 5.70 -3.79 -4.93
N PHE A 107 6.39 -4.01 -6.05
CA PHE A 107 7.13 -5.26 -6.29
C PHE A 107 8.16 -5.52 -5.19
N TRP A 108 9.03 -4.54 -4.91
CA TRP A 108 10.04 -4.65 -3.86
C TRP A 108 9.40 -4.77 -2.47
N ALA A 109 8.26 -4.10 -2.24
CA ALA A 109 7.53 -4.18 -0.97
C ALA A 109 7.04 -5.61 -0.73
N VAL A 110 6.33 -6.21 -1.69
CA VAL A 110 5.80 -7.57 -1.56
C VAL A 110 6.91 -8.61 -1.42
N LEU A 111 7.99 -8.46 -2.20
CA LEU A 111 9.12 -9.37 -2.16
C LEU A 111 9.78 -9.36 -0.77
N LEU A 112 10.16 -8.18 -0.27
CA LEU A 112 10.85 -8.05 1.00
C LEU A 112 9.94 -8.35 2.19
N VAL A 113 8.69 -7.86 2.19
CA VAL A 113 7.72 -8.19 3.25
C VAL A 113 7.50 -9.69 3.32
N GLY A 114 7.32 -10.39 2.18
CA GLY A 114 7.16 -11.85 2.19
C GLY A 114 8.38 -12.58 2.72
N PHE A 115 9.58 -12.16 2.32
CA PHE A 115 10.82 -12.74 2.81
C PHE A 115 11.01 -12.56 4.32
N PHE A 116 10.78 -11.35 4.85
CA PHE A 116 10.91 -11.12 6.29
C PHE A 116 9.77 -11.75 7.10
N ASP A 117 8.54 -11.78 6.57
CA ASP A 117 7.42 -12.41 7.25
C ASP A 117 7.65 -13.92 7.42
N ILE A 118 8.12 -14.62 6.38
CA ILE A 118 8.43 -16.06 6.51
C ILE A 118 9.56 -16.31 7.51
N ILE A 119 10.59 -15.48 7.55
CA ILE A 119 11.68 -15.61 8.54
C ILE A 119 11.14 -15.45 9.96
N ILE A 120 10.38 -14.39 10.22
CA ILE A 120 9.86 -14.13 11.57
C ILE A 120 8.85 -15.21 11.97
N SER A 121 8.00 -15.65 11.04
CA SER A 121 7.02 -16.72 11.26
C SER A 121 7.71 -18.05 11.55
N PHE A 122 8.75 -18.42 10.79
CA PHE A 122 9.56 -19.61 11.04
C PHE A 122 10.25 -19.55 12.42
N LEU A 123 10.96 -18.46 12.70
CA LEU A 123 11.65 -18.29 13.99
C LEU A 123 10.68 -18.36 15.18
N ARG A 124 9.44 -17.86 15.03
CA ARG A 124 8.43 -18.02 16.07
C ARG A 124 8.04 -19.48 16.25
N VAL A 125 7.63 -20.14 15.17
CA VAL A 125 7.05 -21.49 15.23
C VAL A 125 8.04 -22.49 15.82
N GLU A 126 9.31 -22.36 15.45
CA GLU A 126 10.39 -23.21 15.98
C GLU A 126 10.88 -22.81 17.38
N GLY A 127 10.33 -21.74 17.97
CA GLY A 127 10.71 -21.26 19.31
C GLY A 127 12.07 -20.53 19.38
N PHE A 128 12.79 -20.40 18.27
CA PHE A 128 14.07 -19.67 18.21
C PHE A 128 13.92 -18.18 18.54
N LEU A 129 12.78 -17.57 18.19
CA LEU A 129 12.53 -16.14 18.42
C LEU A 129 12.62 -15.77 19.90
N LYS A 130 12.09 -16.64 20.77
CA LYS A 130 12.15 -16.47 22.23
C LYS A 130 13.59 -16.47 22.75
N SER A 131 14.44 -17.35 22.20
CA SER A 131 15.84 -17.45 22.59
C SER A 131 16.66 -16.21 22.20
N ILE A 132 16.34 -15.61 21.03
CA ILE A 132 17.11 -14.49 20.47
C ILE A 132 16.63 -13.13 21.01
N LEU A 133 15.32 -12.91 21.09
CA LEU A 133 14.72 -11.60 21.39
C LEU A 133 13.97 -11.54 22.72
N GLY A 134 13.83 -12.68 23.42
CA GLY A 134 13.08 -12.78 24.67
C GLY A 134 11.56 -12.95 24.48
N ASP A 135 10.89 -13.21 25.60
CA ASP A 135 9.45 -13.52 25.65
C ASP A 135 8.58 -12.33 25.20
N THR A 136 8.89 -11.13 25.69
CA THR A 136 8.09 -9.93 25.41
C THR A 136 8.01 -9.62 23.92
N PHE A 137 9.16 -9.59 23.22
CA PHE A 137 9.19 -9.33 21.78
C PHE A 137 8.57 -10.46 20.96
N THR A 138 8.68 -11.71 21.41
CA THR A 138 8.06 -12.85 20.73
C THR A 138 6.54 -12.72 20.71
N ILE A 139 5.95 -12.31 21.84
CA ILE A 139 4.51 -12.05 21.98
C ILE A 139 4.10 -10.85 21.11
N GLU A 140 4.82 -9.74 21.20
CA GLU A 140 4.47 -8.53 20.45
C GLU A 140 4.58 -8.73 18.93
N LEU A 141 5.66 -9.35 18.43
CA LEU A 141 5.77 -9.71 17.01
C LEU A 141 4.64 -10.64 16.55
N GLY A 142 3.94 -11.28 17.50
CA GLY A 142 2.76 -12.12 17.27
C GLY A 142 1.50 -11.38 16.91
N ARG A 143 1.43 -10.12 17.32
CA ARG A 143 0.29 -9.27 17.02
C ARG A 143 0.47 -8.70 15.61
N PRO A 144 -0.51 -8.90 14.70
CA PRO A 144 -0.45 -8.35 13.35
C PRO A 144 -0.21 -6.84 13.32
N ALA A 145 -0.80 -6.08 14.27
CA ALA A 145 -0.60 -4.65 14.39
C ALA A 145 0.87 -4.27 14.67
N PHE A 146 1.51 -4.93 15.64
CA PHE A 146 2.90 -4.65 15.99
C PHE A 146 3.85 -5.06 14.86
N ARG A 147 3.67 -6.27 14.29
CA ARG A 147 4.47 -6.73 13.15
C ARG A 147 4.30 -5.79 11.95
N GLY A 148 3.08 -5.34 11.67
CA GLY A 148 2.79 -4.36 10.62
C GLY A 148 3.57 -3.06 10.84
N THR A 149 3.43 -2.45 12.02
CA THR A 149 4.02 -1.15 12.34
C THR A 149 5.54 -1.16 12.40
N TYR A 150 6.14 -2.16 13.04
CA TYR A 150 7.57 -2.17 13.33
C TYR A 150 8.42 -2.97 12.35
N VAL A 151 7.82 -3.83 11.52
CA VAL A 151 8.54 -4.64 10.53
C VAL A 151 8.08 -4.28 9.12
N HIS A 152 6.79 -4.46 8.83
CA HIS A 152 6.32 -4.37 7.44
C HIS A 152 6.38 -2.94 6.90
N TYR A 153 5.94 -1.92 7.66
CA TYR A 153 5.97 -0.53 7.18
C TYR A 153 7.40 0.01 6.95
N PRO A 154 8.37 -0.18 7.86
CA PRO A 154 9.75 0.18 7.58
C PRO A 154 10.30 -0.51 6.32
N ILE A 155 10.00 -1.79 6.13
CA ILE A 155 10.40 -2.53 4.93
C ILE A 155 9.74 -1.93 3.69
N ILE A 156 8.45 -1.60 3.72
CA ILE A 156 7.76 -0.96 2.61
C ILE A 156 8.44 0.38 2.26
N ILE A 157 8.79 1.20 3.25
CA ILE A 157 9.51 2.47 3.01
C ILE A 157 10.86 2.18 2.33
N ILE A 158 11.62 1.22 2.84
CA ILE A 158 12.91 0.80 2.23
C ILE A 158 12.69 0.32 0.80
N SER A 159 11.63 -0.43 0.51
CA SER A 159 11.30 -0.90 -0.83
C SER A 159 11.02 0.25 -1.82
N PHE A 160 10.36 1.32 -1.37
CA PHE A 160 10.18 2.52 -2.19
C PHE A 160 11.53 3.18 -2.51
N VAL A 161 12.44 3.26 -1.53
CA VAL A 161 13.80 3.77 -1.73
C VAL A 161 14.58 2.89 -2.72
N ILE A 162 14.53 1.57 -2.58
CA ILE A 162 15.20 0.64 -3.50
C ILE A 162 14.66 0.80 -4.93
N ALA A 163 13.34 0.89 -5.10
CA ALA A 163 12.70 1.05 -6.41
C ALA A 163 13.01 2.37 -7.12
N PHE A 164 13.46 3.38 -6.35
CA PHE A 164 13.97 4.63 -6.91
C PHE A 164 15.32 4.42 -7.61
N PHE A 165 16.21 3.61 -7.03
CA PHE A 165 17.54 3.32 -7.58
C PHE A 165 17.53 2.18 -8.61
N VAL A 166 16.74 1.12 -8.38
CA VAL A 166 16.70 -0.07 -9.24
C VAL A 166 15.54 0.04 -10.23
N ARG A 167 15.88 0.23 -11.52
CA ARG A 167 14.90 0.49 -12.59
C ARG A 167 14.37 -0.77 -13.29
N GLY A 168 14.90 -1.96 -12.98
CA GLY A 168 14.47 -3.24 -13.55
C GLY A 168 13.40 -3.95 -12.71
N LEU A 169 12.43 -4.58 -13.39
CA LEU A 169 11.40 -5.43 -12.76
C LEU A 169 11.82 -6.90 -12.89
N GLY A 170 11.93 -7.58 -11.75
CA GLY A 170 12.23 -9.02 -11.69
C GLY A 170 10.97 -9.88 -11.66
N PHE A 171 9.97 -9.64 -12.53
CA PHE A 171 8.72 -10.41 -12.48
C PHE A 171 8.91 -11.91 -12.66
N THR A 172 9.80 -12.30 -13.57
CA THR A 172 10.20 -13.70 -13.76
C THR A 172 10.81 -14.29 -12.49
N TRP A 173 11.57 -13.49 -11.73
CA TRP A 173 12.13 -13.92 -10.46
C TRP A 173 11.06 -14.12 -9.38
N LEU A 174 10.06 -13.23 -9.29
CA LEU A 174 8.96 -13.41 -8.34
C LEU A 174 8.12 -14.64 -8.68
N ALA A 175 7.83 -14.89 -9.97
CA ALA A 175 7.15 -16.10 -10.40
C ALA A 175 7.96 -17.37 -10.07
N LEU A 176 9.27 -17.35 -10.32
CA LEU A 176 10.17 -18.45 -9.94
C LEU A 176 10.18 -18.68 -8.43
N LEU A 177 10.20 -17.61 -7.62
CA LEU A 177 10.14 -17.73 -6.16
C LEU A 177 8.83 -18.33 -5.66
N VAL A 178 7.69 -18.03 -6.31
CA VAL A 178 6.40 -18.68 -6.00
C VAL A 178 6.48 -20.18 -6.29
N VAL A 179 6.98 -20.57 -7.47
CA VAL A 179 7.13 -22.00 -7.83
C VAL A 179 8.07 -22.71 -6.83
N ILE A 180 9.18 -22.08 -6.45
CA ILE A 180 10.10 -22.63 -5.45
C ILE A 180 9.40 -22.79 -4.09
N ALA A 181 8.63 -21.78 -3.66
CA ALA A 181 7.89 -21.84 -2.39
C ALA A 181 6.85 -22.98 -2.41
N GLU A 182 6.08 -23.14 -3.48
CA GLU A 182 5.13 -24.25 -3.63
C GLU A 182 5.84 -25.61 -3.64
N PHE A 183 6.97 -25.72 -4.33
CA PHE A 183 7.77 -26.94 -4.33
C PHE A 183 8.31 -27.28 -2.93
N GLN A 184 8.79 -26.27 -2.18
CA GLN A 184 9.21 -26.45 -0.79
C GLN A 184 8.07 -26.89 0.12
N ILE A 185 6.85 -26.36 -0.07
CA ILE A 185 5.66 -26.80 0.66
C ILE A 185 5.37 -28.28 0.37
N VAL A 186 5.40 -28.69 -0.89
CA VAL A 186 5.19 -30.09 -1.30
C VAL A 186 6.22 -31.00 -0.65
N ILE A 187 7.52 -30.68 -0.71
CA ILE A 187 8.56 -31.50 -0.06
C ILE A 187 8.34 -31.56 1.45
N SER A 188 8.13 -30.40 2.09
CA SER A 188 7.96 -30.33 3.55
C SER A 188 6.78 -31.18 4.01
N ARG A 189 5.64 -31.07 3.33
CA ARG A 189 4.43 -31.82 3.66
C ARG A 189 4.58 -33.31 3.39
N PHE A 190 5.07 -33.72 2.23
CA PHE A 190 5.03 -35.14 1.84
C PHE A 190 6.25 -35.95 2.28
N VAL A 191 7.44 -35.33 2.39
CA VAL A 191 8.66 -36.03 2.81
C VAL A 191 8.84 -35.96 4.32
N TYR A 192 8.62 -34.78 4.91
CA TYR A 192 8.90 -34.52 6.32
C TYR A 192 7.64 -34.44 7.18
N SER A 193 6.44 -34.50 6.60
CA SER A 193 5.18 -34.29 7.32
C SER A 193 5.14 -32.97 8.10
N TYR A 194 5.86 -31.95 7.61
CA TYR A 194 5.92 -30.62 8.19
C TYR A 194 5.05 -29.66 7.38
N GLU A 195 4.07 -29.06 8.04
CA GLU A 195 3.14 -28.12 7.44
C GLU A 195 2.86 -26.97 8.40
N GLN A 196 2.97 -25.73 7.90
CA GLN A 196 2.68 -24.52 8.67
C GLN A 196 1.85 -23.54 7.87
N ALA A 197 0.97 -22.81 8.56
CA ALA A 197 0.05 -21.87 7.92
C ALA A 197 0.78 -20.74 7.16
N PHE A 198 1.89 -20.24 7.72
CA PHE A 198 2.66 -19.13 7.12
C PHE A 198 3.25 -19.47 5.74
N MET A 199 3.48 -20.76 5.45
CA MET A 199 4.01 -21.18 4.14
C MET A 199 2.95 -20.92 3.05
N GLY A 200 1.69 -21.23 3.33
CA GLY A 200 0.57 -20.96 2.43
C GLY A 200 0.24 -19.48 2.32
N ASP A 201 0.39 -18.71 3.42
CA ASP A 201 0.18 -17.26 3.41
C ASP A 201 1.20 -16.53 2.53
N LEU A 202 2.48 -16.97 2.54
CA LEU A 202 3.51 -16.44 1.65
C LEU A 202 3.14 -16.60 0.18
N VAL A 203 2.77 -17.83 -0.22
CA VAL A 203 2.39 -18.14 -1.61
C VAL A 203 1.18 -17.31 -2.02
N ARG A 204 0.15 -17.21 -1.16
CA ARG A 204 -1.04 -16.42 -1.45
C ARG A 204 -0.70 -14.95 -1.68
N MET A 205 0.14 -14.36 -0.83
CA MET A 205 0.53 -12.96 -0.97
C MET A 205 1.32 -12.70 -2.25
N TRP A 206 2.32 -13.53 -2.56
CA TRP A 206 3.12 -13.38 -3.77
C TRP A 206 2.32 -13.66 -5.04
N TYR A 207 1.44 -14.65 -5.03
CA TYR A 207 0.52 -14.94 -6.14
C TYR A 207 -0.46 -13.79 -6.39
N ALA A 208 -1.08 -13.25 -5.34
CA ALA A 208 -1.99 -12.11 -5.46
C ALA A 208 -1.27 -10.88 -6.06
N ALA A 209 -0.02 -10.63 -5.66
CA ALA A 209 0.78 -9.57 -6.23
C ALA A 209 1.13 -9.81 -7.70
N LEU A 210 1.54 -11.04 -8.07
CA LEU A 210 1.79 -11.41 -9.47
C LEU A 210 0.56 -11.18 -10.34
N PHE A 211 -0.62 -11.55 -9.84
CA PHE A 211 -1.89 -11.30 -10.53
C PHE A 211 -2.11 -9.80 -10.76
N LEU A 212 -2.00 -8.98 -9.71
CA LEU A 212 -2.20 -7.53 -9.79
C LEU A 212 -1.21 -6.86 -10.77
N PHE A 213 0.06 -7.25 -10.73
CA PHE A 213 1.05 -6.70 -11.65
C PHE A 213 0.80 -7.12 -13.10
N SER A 214 0.40 -8.37 -13.32
CA SER A 214 0.04 -8.88 -14.64
C SER A 214 -1.20 -8.18 -15.19
N SER A 215 -2.22 -7.93 -14.36
CA SER A 215 -3.40 -7.16 -14.76
C SER A 215 -3.05 -5.71 -15.14
N SER A 216 -2.16 -5.06 -14.39
CA SER A 216 -1.68 -3.72 -14.75
C SER A 216 -0.92 -3.71 -16.08
N TYR A 217 -0.11 -4.75 -16.34
CA TYR A 217 0.63 -4.88 -17.60
C TYR A 217 -0.30 -5.16 -18.79
N ALA A 218 -1.34 -5.98 -18.59
CA ALA A 218 -2.38 -6.28 -19.58
C ALA A 218 -3.06 -5.00 -20.08
N LEU A 219 -3.42 -4.10 -19.16
CA LEU A 219 -4.08 -2.83 -19.48
C LEU A 219 -3.23 -1.91 -20.38
N ILE A 220 -1.90 -1.94 -20.23
CA ILE A 220 -0.97 -1.12 -21.02
C ILE A 220 -0.74 -1.73 -22.40
N THR A 221 -0.68 -3.05 -22.48
CA THR A 221 -0.36 -3.78 -23.71
C THR A 221 -1.57 -4.11 -24.56
N GLU A 222 -2.77 -3.66 -24.15
CA GLU A 222 -4.07 -4.03 -24.74
C GLU A 222 -4.24 -5.55 -24.89
N GLY A 223 -3.51 -6.33 -24.10
CA GLY A 223 -3.49 -7.78 -24.17
C GLY A 223 -4.69 -8.36 -23.46
N HIS A 224 -5.46 -9.20 -24.15
CA HIS A 224 -6.42 -10.10 -23.51
C HIS A 224 -5.63 -11.13 -22.69
N VAL A 225 -5.31 -10.84 -21.44
CA VAL A 225 -4.66 -11.81 -20.56
C VAL A 225 -5.72 -12.83 -20.15
N ARG A 226 -5.67 -13.99 -20.80
CA ARG A 226 -6.23 -15.23 -20.25
C ARG A 226 -5.20 -15.71 -19.23
N VAL A 227 -5.45 -15.43 -17.95
CA VAL A 227 -4.73 -16.08 -16.83
C VAL A 227 -5.13 -17.55 -16.81
#